data_AF-A0A8T5SYT5-F1
#
_entry.id   AF-A0A8T5SYT5-F1
#
_cell.length_a   1.000
_cell.length_b   1.000
_cell.length_c   1.000
_cell.angle_alpha   90.00
_cell.angle_beta   90.00
_cell.angle_gamma   90.00
#
_symmetry.space_group_name_H-M   'P 1'
#
loop_
_entity.id
_entity.type
_entity.pdbx_description
1 polymer ?
#
loop_
_entity_poly.entity_id
_entity_poly.type
_entity_poly.pdbx_seq_one_letter_code
_entity_poly.pdbx_strand_id
1 'polypeptide(L)'
;MKLFYKVNPDDYKICMDQIRDKYGMHEEVDEARTILMLDDDSQIERVMGTFDPNLDDFAHVRINLNDESLKDFFDSVLGEPYKVK
;
A
#
# COMPACT_ATOMS: atom_id res chain seq x y z
N MET A 1 -8.27 -10.81 1.68
CA MET A 1 -8.00 -10.13 2.97
C MET A 1 -7.77 -8.63 2.77
N LYS A 2 -8.18 -7.79 3.73
CA LYS A 2 -7.91 -6.34 3.71
C LYS A 2 -6.95 -5.96 4.83
N LEU A 3 -5.88 -5.26 4.49
CA LEU A 3 -4.87 -4.78 5.43
C LEU A 3 -4.79 -3.25 5.37
N PHE A 4 -4.52 -2.62 6.50
CA PHE A 4 -4.46 -1.17 6.63
C PHE A 4 -3.21 -0.80 7.43
N TYR A 5 -2.38 0.08 6.90
CA TYR A 5 -1.10 0.49 7.47
C TYR A 5 -1.04 2.00 7.62
N LYS A 6 -0.25 2.43 8.60
CA LYS A 6 0.20 3.81 8.74
C LYS A 6 1.68 3.84 8.45
N VAL A 7 2.08 4.69 7.52
CA VAL A 7 3.48 4.84 7.10
C VAL A 7 3.89 6.28 7.38
N ASN A 8 5.14 6.47 7.80
CA ASN A 8 5.67 7.82 7.92
C ASN A 8 5.67 8.49 6.54
N PRO A 9 5.32 9.78 6.45
CA PRO A 9 5.35 10.52 5.19
C PRO A 9 6.69 10.43 4.44
N ASP A 10 7.80 10.48 5.20
CA ASP A 10 9.16 10.43 4.65
C ASP A 10 9.49 9.07 4.00
N ASP A 11 8.89 7.98 4.51
CA ASP A 11 9.11 6.61 4.03
C ASP A 11 8.08 6.18 2.99
N TYR A 12 6.92 6.85 2.93
CA TYR A 12 5.77 6.48 2.12
C TYR A 12 6.13 6.19 0.66
N LYS A 13 6.85 7.12 0.02
CA LYS A 13 7.23 6.97 -1.39
C LYS A 13 8.13 5.75 -1.60
N ILE A 14 9.10 5.56 -0.70
CA ILE A 14 10.06 4.45 -0.77
C ILE A 14 9.34 3.11 -0.60
N CYS A 15 8.38 3.02 0.34
CA CYS A 15 7.56 1.83 0.53
C CYS A 15 6.72 1.49 -0.72
N MET A 16 6.08 2.51 -1.31
CA MET A 16 5.24 2.31 -2.51
C MET A 16 6.08 1.90 -3.73
N ASP A 17 7.24 2.53 -3.94
CA ASP A 17 8.17 2.15 -5.01
C ASP A 17 8.65 0.70 -4.84
N GLN A 18 8.98 0.25 -3.61
CA GLN A 18 9.37 -1.15 -3.36
C GLN A 18 8.27 -2.15 -3.70
N ILE A 19 7.02 -1.82 -3.36
CA ILE A 19 5.86 -2.69 -3.67
C ILE A 19 5.65 -2.75 -5.18
N ARG A 20 5.67 -1.59 -5.85
CA ARG A 20 5.53 -1.49 -7.31
C ARG A 20 6.59 -2.32 -8.01
N ASP A 21 7.85 -2.13 -7.66
CA ASP A 21 8.98 -2.75 -8.35
C ASP A 21 9.05 -4.26 -8.10
N LYS A 22 8.68 -4.72 -6.90
CA LYS A 22 8.68 -6.15 -6.58
C LYS A 22 7.66 -6.95 -7.39
N TYR A 23 6.47 -6.39 -7.57
CA TYR A 23 5.37 -7.09 -8.23
C TYR A 23 5.10 -6.60 -9.66
N GLY A 24 5.86 -5.63 -10.15
CA GLY A 24 5.69 -5.05 -11.49
C GLY A 24 4.32 -4.38 -11.66
N MET A 25 3.82 -3.70 -10.63
CA MET A 25 2.47 -3.15 -10.62
C MET A 25 2.36 -1.90 -11.50
N HIS A 26 1.19 -1.72 -12.13
CA HIS A 26 0.81 -0.46 -12.75
C HIS A 26 0.50 0.57 -11.67
N GLU A 27 1.07 1.76 -11.79
CA GLU A 27 0.86 2.87 -10.87
C GLU A 27 -0.02 3.95 -11.51
N GLU A 28 -1.10 4.30 -10.82
CA GLU A 28 -1.91 5.49 -11.09
C GLU A 28 -1.80 6.47 -9.92
N VAL A 29 -1.47 7.72 -10.20
CA VAL A 29 -1.37 8.79 -9.19
C VAL A 29 -2.42 9.86 -9.48
N ASP A 30 -3.20 10.16 -8.46
CA ASP A 30 -4.16 11.26 -8.40
C ASP A 30 -3.78 12.20 -7.23
N GLU A 31 -4.31 13.42 -7.17
CA GLU A 31 -3.83 14.55 -6.37
C GLU A 31 -3.32 14.19 -4.95
N ALA A 32 -4.00 13.30 -4.23
CA ALA A 32 -3.59 12.81 -2.90
C ALA A 32 -3.53 11.28 -2.78
N ARG A 33 -3.59 10.55 -3.90
CA ARG A 33 -3.74 9.08 -3.91
C ARG A 33 -2.79 8.40 -4.88
N THR A 34 -2.20 7.31 -4.44
CA THR A 34 -1.42 6.40 -5.27
C THR A 34 -2.11 5.05 -5.30
N ILE A 35 -2.39 4.52 -6.47
CA ILE A 35 -3.04 3.23 -6.66
C ILE A 35 -2.08 2.33 -7.43
N LEU A 36 -1.73 1.18 -6.87
CA LEU A 36 -0.96 0.14 -7.55
C LEU A 36 -1.88 -1.04 -7.84
N MET A 37 -1.88 -1.50 -9.10
CA MET A 37 -2.71 -2.59 -9.58
C MET A 37 -1.85 -3.62 -10.33
N LEU A 38 -2.16 -4.90 -10.16
CA LEU A 38 -1.63 -5.94 -11.03
C LEU A 38 -2.52 -6.10 -12.26
N ASP A 39 -1.92 -6.48 -13.40
CA ASP A 39 -2.69 -6.90 -14.57
C ASP A 39 -3.47 -8.21 -14.30
N ASP A 40 -2.91 -9.08 -13.46
CA ASP A 40 -3.54 -10.29 -12.95
C ASP A 40 -3.79 -10.14 -11.44
N ASP A 41 -5.05 -9.99 -11.05
CA ASP A 41 -5.46 -9.73 -9.67
C ASP A 41 -5.45 -10.99 -8.78
N SER A 42 -4.95 -12.12 -9.29
CA SER A 42 -4.95 -13.41 -8.61
C SER A 42 -4.29 -13.39 -7.23
N GLN A 43 -3.24 -12.57 -7.05
CA GLN A 43 -2.50 -12.48 -5.78
C GLN A 43 -2.80 -11.19 -5.00
N ILE A 44 -2.81 -10.05 -5.70
CA ILE A 44 -3.03 -8.71 -5.13
C ILE A 44 -4.10 -8.04 -5.98
N GLU A 45 -5.24 -7.73 -5.36
CA GLU A 45 -6.31 -7.01 -6.04
C GLU A 45 -5.90 -5.54 -6.26
N ARG A 46 -5.38 -4.89 -5.22
CA ARG A 46 -4.91 -3.50 -5.28
C ARG A 46 -4.16 -3.07 -4.02
N VAL A 47 -3.27 -2.10 -4.18
CA VAL A 47 -2.64 -1.32 -3.11
C VAL A 47 -3.03 0.14 -3.31
N MET A 48 -3.47 0.81 -2.26
CA MET A 48 -3.92 2.19 -2.30
C MET A 48 -3.26 2.97 -1.17
N GLY A 49 -2.38 3.89 -1.52
CA GLY A 49 -1.80 4.87 -0.61
C GLY A 49 -2.56 6.20 -0.69
N THR A 50 -2.73 6.86 0.44
CA THR A 50 -3.34 8.20 0.54
C THR A 50 -2.55 9.01 1.54
N PHE A 51 -2.13 10.21 1.12
CA PHE A 51 -1.37 11.12 1.95
C PHE A 51 -1.58 12.56 1.49
N ASP A 52 -2.07 13.41 2.39
CA ASP A 52 -2.09 14.86 2.22
C ASP A 52 -1.09 15.52 3.20
N PRO A 53 -0.01 16.13 2.70
CA PRO A 53 1.01 16.75 3.57
C PRO A 53 0.50 17.95 4.38
N ASN A 54 -0.67 18.50 4.07
CA ASN A 54 -1.25 19.63 4.80
C ASN A 54 -2.20 19.19 5.91
N LEU A 55 -2.72 17.97 5.85
CA LEU A 55 -3.80 17.49 6.72
C LEU A 55 -3.42 16.23 7.51
N ASP A 56 -2.53 15.40 6.98
CA ASP A 56 -2.24 14.09 7.54
C ASP A 56 -0.89 14.06 8.27
N ASP A 57 -0.90 13.54 9.49
CA ASP A 57 0.32 13.23 10.24
C ASP A 57 1.04 11.98 9.70
N PHE A 58 0.30 11.09 9.01
CA PHE A 58 0.80 9.81 8.49
C PHE A 58 0.17 9.49 7.14
N ALA A 59 0.93 8.81 6.27
CA ALA A 59 0.38 8.22 5.07
C ALA A 59 -0.42 6.95 5.39
N HIS A 60 -1.59 6.82 4.78
CA HIS A 60 -2.47 5.67 4.94
C HIS A 60 -2.33 4.73 3.75
N VAL A 61 -1.96 3.47 3.99
CA VAL A 61 -1.88 2.44 2.94
C VAL A 61 -2.91 1.35 3.19
N ARG A 62 -3.75 1.09 2.21
CA ARG A 62 -4.74 0.01 2.20
C ARG A 62 -4.35 -1.02 1.16
N ILE A 63 -4.39 -2.29 1.54
CA ILE A 63 -4.10 -3.41 0.64
C ILE A 63 -5.25 -4.38 0.63
N ASN A 64 -5.70 -4.76 -0.57
CA ASN A 64 -6.61 -5.88 -0.76
C ASN A 64 -5.79 -7.05 -1.34
N LEU A 65 -5.54 -8.07 -0.53
CA LEU A 65 -4.83 -9.29 -0.92
C LEU A 65 -5.80 -10.41 -1.25
N ASN A 66 -5.53 -11.15 -2.31
CA ASN A 66 -6.19 -12.42 -2.59
C ASN A 66 -5.36 -13.61 -2.08
N ASP A 67 -4.04 -13.46 -2.05
CA ASP A 67 -3.10 -14.41 -1.43
C ASP A 67 -2.62 -13.90 -0.06
N GLU A 68 -3.01 -14.59 1.01
CA GLU A 68 -2.66 -14.21 2.39
C GLU A 68 -1.17 -14.44 2.71
N SER A 69 -0.47 -15.29 1.96
CA SER A 69 0.96 -15.56 2.18
C SER A 69 1.85 -14.34 1.92
N LEU A 70 1.35 -13.37 1.14
CA LEU A 70 2.06 -12.12 0.85
C LEU A 70 2.03 -11.12 2.00
N LYS A 71 1.21 -11.37 3.03
CA LYS A 71 1.07 -10.47 4.19
C LYS A 71 2.41 -10.16 4.85
N ASP A 72 3.24 -11.18 5.09
CA ASP A 72 4.52 -11.00 5.78
C ASP A 72 5.47 -10.05 5.02
N PHE A 73 5.38 -10.03 3.69
CA PHE A 73 6.11 -9.05 2.89
C PHE A 73 5.62 -7.63 3.14
N PHE A 74 4.30 -7.41 3.10
CA PHE A 74 3.74 -6.08 3.31
C PHE A 74 3.99 -5.58 4.72
N ASP A 75 3.93 -6.46 5.72
CA ASP A 75 4.27 -6.11 7.09
C ASP A 75 5.75 -5.72 7.24
N SER A 76 6.64 -6.38 6.49
CA SER A 76 8.05 -6.02 6.48
C SER A 76 8.34 -4.67 5.81
N VAL A 77 7.52 -4.23 4.86
CA VAL A 77 7.70 -2.97 4.13
C VAL A 77 6.97 -1.81 4.81
N LEU A 78 5.78 -2.05 5.36
CA LEU A 78 4.86 -1.02 5.85
C LEU A 78 4.69 -1.03 7.38
N GLY A 79 5.33 -1.96 8.07
CA GLY A 79 5.19 -2.15 9.51
C GLY A 79 3.95 -2.96 9.88
N GLU A 80 3.39 -2.73 11.06
CA GLU A 80 2.25 -3.54 11.52
C GLU A 80 0.90 -2.98 11.03
N PRO A 81 0.01 -3.84 10.49
CA PRO A 81 -1.31 -3.40 10.08
C PRO A 81 -2.19 -3.10 11.29
N TYR A 82 -2.98 -2.02 11.24
CA TYR A 82 -3.96 -1.69 12.27
C TYR A 82 -5.33 -2.33 11.96
N LYS A 83 -6.04 -2.69 13.03
CA LYS A 83 -7.39 -3.25 12.92
C LYS A 83 -8.41 -2.13 12.75
N VAL A 84 -9.21 -2.24 11.70
CA VAL A 84 -10.41 -1.42 11.50
C VAL A 84 -11.62 -2.20 12.03
N LYS A 85 -12.48 -1.56 12.82
CA LYS A 85 -13.73 -2.14 13.33
C LYS A 85 -14.84 -2.07 12.29
#